data_AF-A0A961D692-F1
#
_entry.id   AF-A0A961D692-F1
#
_cell.length_a   1.000
_cell.length_b   1.000
_cell.length_c   1.000
_cell.angle_alpha   90.00
_cell.angle_beta   90.00
_cell.angle_gamma   90.00
#
_symmetry.space_group_name_H-M   'P 1'
#
loop_
_entity.id
_entity.type
_entity.pdbx_description
1 polymer ?
#
loop_
_entity_poly.entity_id
_entity_poly.type
_entity_poly.pdbx_seq_one_letter_code
_entity_poly.pdbx_strand_id
1 'polypeptide(L)'
;TFVQRLVDSGRITEEEAKTHPRRSVLMRVLGDVESMPEIDTSVLETQPGDVWLLCSDGLCGYVEDDDIERILRRRTSLQGAVDGLIDKSLAHGAPDNVTVVLVETLAEPDQSEPAGPRFAGSAAQEVQDTEPVSTARTRILSRRRIVRRAQPVAESHFEPRVDEYLKELIAETKRRNRRRRVLGVLALLALIGAIAGALAIGYQWTQTRYYVGTDGETVIIYRGVQQNIIGFPLSSVAEDTEIPLSSLDGLEQRQVQRTLSAGSITEARDIVTRLGVGG
;
A
#
# COMPACT_ATOMS: atom_id res chain seq x y z
N THR A 1 8.69 -12.44 14.67
CA THR A 1 9.43 -11.16 14.61
C THR A 1 10.91 -11.41 14.33
N PHE A 2 11.74 -10.38 14.12
CA PHE A 2 13.20 -10.56 13.93
C PHE A 2 13.84 -11.28 15.11
N VAL A 3 13.45 -10.87 16.32
CA VAL A 3 13.97 -11.40 17.58
C VAL A 3 13.51 -12.84 17.80
N GLN A 4 12.27 -13.20 17.43
CA GLN A 4 11.83 -14.60 17.49
C GLN A 4 12.72 -15.53 16.67
N ARG A 5 13.12 -15.14 15.44
CA ARG A 5 14.06 -15.94 14.63
C ARG A 5 15.44 -16.09 15.28
N LEU A 6 15.89 -15.10 16.05
CA LEU A 6 17.14 -15.18 16.79
C LEU A 6 17.03 -16.18 17.96
N VAL A 7 15.87 -16.24 18.63
CA VAL A 7 15.57 -17.24 19.65
C VAL A 7 15.49 -18.63 19.01
N ASP A 8 14.72 -18.79 17.92
CA ASP A 8 14.55 -20.07 17.23
C ASP A 8 15.88 -20.62 16.69
N SER A 9 16.82 -19.74 16.32
CA SER A 9 18.18 -20.10 15.89
C SER A 9 19.21 -20.21 17.03
N GLY A 10 18.78 -20.04 18.28
CA GLY A 10 19.61 -20.17 19.48
C GLY A 10 20.68 -19.08 19.66
N ARG A 11 20.52 -17.94 18.99
CA ARG A 11 21.49 -16.81 19.05
C ARG A 11 21.30 -15.92 20.27
N ILE A 12 20.08 -15.87 20.79
CA ILE A 12 19.72 -15.14 22.01
C ILE A 12 18.74 -16.00 22.81
N THR A 13 18.65 -15.74 24.09
CA THR A 13 17.64 -16.31 24.99
C THR A 13 16.31 -15.57 24.90
N GLU A 14 15.24 -16.19 25.41
CA GLU A 14 13.90 -15.58 25.47
C GLU A 14 13.86 -14.34 26.38
N GLU A 15 14.65 -14.32 27.45
CA GLU A 15 14.77 -13.15 28.33
C GLU A 15 15.50 -11.98 27.63
N GLU A 16 16.56 -12.28 26.88
CA GLU A 16 17.28 -11.28 26.07
C GLU A 16 16.38 -10.74 24.93
N ALA A 17 15.47 -11.57 24.41
CA ALA A 17 14.53 -11.15 23.39
C ALA A 17 13.58 -10.03 23.88
N LYS A 18 13.09 -10.11 25.12
CA LYS A 18 12.14 -9.14 25.71
C LYS A 18 12.70 -7.71 25.75
N THR A 19 14.00 -7.57 25.98
CA THR A 19 14.69 -6.27 26.14
C THR A 19 15.50 -5.85 24.91
N HIS A 20 15.44 -6.63 23.83
CA HIS A 20 16.23 -6.37 22.63
C HIS A 20 15.82 -5.05 21.94
N PRO A 21 16.78 -4.19 21.53
CA PRO A 21 16.48 -2.87 20.94
C PRO A 21 15.67 -2.95 19.63
N ARG A 22 15.70 -4.10 18.95
CA ARG A 22 14.94 -4.37 17.72
C ARG A 22 13.76 -5.34 17.93
N ARG A 23 13.20 -5.44 19.14
CA ARG A 23 12.08 -6.36 19.46
C ARG A 23 10.83 -6.18 18.58
N SER A 24 10.53 -4.93 18.23
CA SER A 24 9.37 -4.57 17.40
C SER A 24 9.59 -4.71 15.88
N VAL A 25 10.75 -5.22 15.44
CA VAL A 25 11.02 -5.38 13.99
C VAL A 25 10.28 -6.61 13.46
N LEU A 26 9.27 -6.37 12.64
CA LEU A 26 8.52 -7.40 11.93
C LEU A 26 9.26 -7.85 10.68
N MET A 27 9.22 -9.15 10.39
CA MET A 27 9.86 -9.74 9.20
C MET A 27 8.86 -10.17 8.12
N ARG A 28 7.56 -10.16 8.44
CA ARG A 28 6.43 -10.49 7.56
C ARG A 28 5.33 -9.46 7.86
N VAL A 29 4.77 -8.83 6.83
CA VAL A 29 3.72 -7.80 6.93
C VAL A 29 2.77 -7.99 5.74
N LEU A 30 1.47 -7.82 5.98
CA LEU A 30 0.44 -7.80 4.94
C LEU A 30 0.35 -6.38 4.36
N GLY A 31 0.39 -6.22 3.04
CA GLY A 31 0.32 -4.92 2.39
C GLY A 31 0.43 -4.98 0.86
N ASP A 32 0.61 -3.82 0.22
CA ASP A 32 0.78 -3.67 -1.23
C ASP A 32 2.19 -4.08 -1.68
N VAL A 33 2.52 -5.34 -1.43
CA VAL A 33 3.73 -6.01 -1.87
C VAL A 33 3.33 -7.07 -2.88
N GLU A 34 4.01 -7.09 -4.03
CA GLU A 34 3.74 -8.01 -5.15
C GLU A 34 3.86 -9.50 -4.77
N SER A 35 4.44 -9.82 -3.61
CA SER A 35 4.58 -11.18 -3.07
C SER A 35 3.53 -11.46 -1.98
N MET A 36 2.73 -12.52 -2.16
CA MET A 36 1.91 -13.07 -1.09
C MET A 36 2.81 -13.45 0.09
N PRO A 37 2.55 -12.95 1.31
CA PRO A 37 3.31 -13.40 2.46
C PRO A 37 3.00 -14.89 2.70
N GLU A 38 4.01 -15.62 3.16
CA GLU A 38 3.79 -16.92 3.77
C GLU A 38 2.82 -16.73 4.94
N ILE A 39 1.91 -17.68 5.18
CA ILE A 39 0.96 -17.66 6.28
C ILE A 39 1.16 -18.94 7.08
N ASP A 40 1.32 -18.81 8.39
CA ASP A 40 1.48 -19.96 9.28
C ASP A 40 0.08 -20.43 9.67
N THR A 41 -0.26 -21.68 9.33
CA THR A 41 -1.56 -22.29 9.66
C THR A 41 -1.34 -23.51 10.53
N SER A 42 -2.02 -23.55 11.67
CA SER A 42 -2.02 -24.69 12.59
C SER A 42 -3.44 -25.06 12.97
N VAL A 43 -3.72 -26.35 13.05
CA VAL A 43 -4.97 -26.89 13.60
C VAL A 43 -4.65 -27.49 14.95
N LEU A 44 -5.40 -27.09 15.97
CA LEU A 44 -5.26 -27.57 17.34
C LEU A 44 -6.59 -28.17 17.78
N GLU A 45 -6.53 -29.30 18.49
CA GLU A 45 -7.70 -29.89 19.12
C GLU A 45 -8.12 -29.06 20.34
N THR A 46 -9.43 -28.90 20.54
CA THR A 46 -10.00 -28.13 21.65
C THR A 46 -10.79 -29.04 22.58
N GLN A 47 -10.66 -28.83 23.88
CA GLN A 47 -11.49 -29.44 24.90
C GLN A 47 -12.50 -28.42 25.45
N PRO A 48 -13.66 -28.86 25.97
CA PRO A 48 -14.57 -27.98 26.69
C PRO A 48 -13.88 -27.27 27.85
N GLY A 49 -14.01 -25.94 27.92
CA GLY A 49 -13.42 -25.08 28.94
C GLY A 49 -12.08 -24.46 28.56
N ASP A 50 -11.52 -24.79 27.39
CA ASP A 50 -10.32 -24.14 26.86
C ASP A 50 -10.59 -22.67 26.53
N VAL A 51 -9.60 -21.83 26.81
CA VAL A 51 -9.65 -20.39 26.48
C VAL A 51 -8.55 -20.05 25.50
N TRP A 52 -8.97 -19.59 24.34
CA TRP A 52 -8.13 -19.05 23.29
C TRP A 52 -7.95 -17.56 23.51
N LEU A 53 -6.70 -17.12 23.64
CA LEU A 53 -6.33 -15.71 23.71
C LEU A 53 -5.61 -15.31 22.42
N LEU A 54 -6.17 -14.31 21.73
CA LEU A 54 -5.49 -13.60 20.67
C LEU A 54 -5.21 -12.17 21.14
N CYS A 55 -3.95 -11.77 21.14
CA CYS A 55 -3.49 -10.46 21.62
C CYS A 55 -2.65 -9.74 20.55
N SER A 56 -2.65 -8.40 20.59
CA SER A 56 -1.56 -7.62 20.01
C SER A 56 -0.32 -7.66 20.92
N ASP A 57 0.83 -7.26 20.38
CA ASP A 57 2.08 -7.07 21.13
C ASP A 57 1.96 -6.02 22.25
N GLY A 58 0.98 -5.12 22.17
CA GLY A 58 0.60 -4.20 23.25
C GLY A 58 0.15 -4.90 24.55
N LEU A 59 -0.33 -6.16 24.50
CA LEU A 59 -0.56 -6.96 25.72
C LEU A 59 0.66 -7.82 26.03
N CYS A 60 1.00 -8.72 25.10
CA CYS A 60 1.93 -9.82 25.32
C CYS A 60 3.41 -9.36 25.43
N GLY A 61 3.72 -8.10 25.06
CA GLY A 61 5.02 -7.49 25.29
C GLY A 61 5.21 -6.80 26.66
N TYR A 62 4.13 -6.67 27.45
CA TYR A 62 4.13 -5.92 28.73
C TYR A 62 3.47 -6.66 29.89
N VAL A 63 2.64 -7.67 29.62
CA VAL A 63 2.04 -8.54 30.64
C VAL A 63 2.68 -9.92 30.50
N GLU A 64 3.27 -10.42 31.58
CA GLU A 64 3.90 -11.75 31.62
C GLU A 64 2.87 -12.88 31.58
N ASP A 65 3.25 -14.02 30.99
CA ASP A 65 2.37 -15.18 30.81
C ASP A 65 1.74 -15.69 32.13
N ASP A 66 2.52 -15.69 33.22
CA ASP A 66 2.03 -16.07 34.56
C ASP A 66 0.88 -15.17 35.04
N ASP A 67 0.95 -13.87 34.70
CA ASP A 67 -0.08 -12.90 35.06
C ASP A 67 -1.34 -13.09 34.20
N ILE A 68 -1.15 -13.38 32.90
CA ILE A 68 -2.24 -13.72 31.99
C ILE A 68 -2.95 -14.98 32.48
N GLU A 69 -2.22 -16.05 32.76
CA GLU A 69 -2.77 -17.32 33.26
C GLU A 69 -3.55 -17.10 34.56
N ARG A 70 -2.99 -16.32 35.49
CA ARG A 70 -3.64 -16.00 36.76
C ARG A 70 -4.95 -15.23 36.56
N ILE A 71 -5.02 -14.29 35.63
CA ILE A 71 -6.25 -13.54 35.32
C ILE A 71 -7.28 -14.47 34.68
N LEU A 72 -6.87 -15.26 33.69
CA LEU A 72 -7.76 -16.19 32.98
C LEU A 72 -8.31 -17.27 33.93
N ARG A 73 -7.52 -17.80 34.85
CA ARG A 73 -7.98 -18.82 35.83
C ARG A 73 -8.94 -18.27 36.88
N ARG A 74 -8.83 -16.98 37.24
CA ARG A 74 -9.66 -16.34 38.27
C ARG A 74 -10.89 -15.63 37.69
N ARG A 75 -11.07 -15.69 36.37
CA ARG A 75 -12.18 -15.02 35.68
C ARG A 75 -13.52 -15.52 36.20
N THR A 76 -14.47 -14.59 36.33
CA THR A 76 -15.90 -14.89 36.53
C THR A 76 -16.70 -14.71 35.25
N SER A 77 -16.16 -13.95 34.29
CA SER A 77 -16.70 -13.74 32.95
C SER A 77 -15.57 -13.47 31.96
N LEU A 78 -15.79 -13.72 30.67
CA LEU A 78 -14.82 -13.38 29.62
C LEU A 78 -14.55 -11.89 29.55
N GLN A 79 -15.59 -11.06 29.63
CA GLN A 79 -15.43 -9.61 29.60
C GLN A 79 -14.57 -9.12 30.77
N GLY A 80 -14.83 -9.59 32.00
CA GLY A 80 -14.01 -9.21 33.15
C GLY A 80 -12.55 -9.67 33.05
N ALA A 81 -12.28 -10.77 32.36
CA ALA A 81 -10.91 -11.19 32.05
C ALA A 81 -10.24 -10.26 31.03
N VAL A 82 -10.94 -9.87 29.96
CA VAL A 82 -10.45 -8.89 28.98
C VAL A 82 -10.13 -7.56 29.67
N ASP A 83 -11.05 -7.04 30.49
CA ASP A 83 -10.87 -5.78 31.20
C ASP A 83 -9.66 -5.86 32.13
N GLY A 84 -9.52 -6.96 32.89
CA GLY A 84 -8.36 -7.18 33.76
C GLY A 84 -7.02 -7.28 33.03
N LEU A 85 -7.00 -7.86 31.82
CA LEU A 85 -5.80 -7.90 30.97
C LEU A 85 -5.43 -6.52 30.43
N ILE A 86 -6.42 -5.75 29.99
CA ILE A 86 -6.22 -4.38 29.49
C ILE A 86 -5.73 -3.48 30.62
N ASP A 87 -6.40 -3.48 31.78
CA ASP A 87 -6.03 -2.68 32.95
C ASP A 87 -4.60 -2.97 33.40
N LYS A 88 -4.21 -4.25 33.38
CA LYS A 88 -2.85 -4.68 33.70
C LYS A 88 -1.84 -4.13 32.70
N SER A 89 -2.10 -4.18 31.39
CA SER A 89 -1.21 -3.59 30.38
C SER A 89 -1.13 -2.06 30.52
N LEU A 90 -2.26 -1.39 30.73
CA LEU A 90 -2.33 0.06 30.97
C LEU A 90 -1.52 0.48 32.21
N ALA A 91 -1.55 -0.32 33.29
CA ALA A 91 -0.74 -0.07 34.48
C ALA A 91 0.77 -0.15 34.23
N HIS A 92 1.21 -0.89 33.21
CA HIS A 92 2.60 -0.93 32.74
C HIS A 92 2.95 0.23 31.78
N GLY A 93 2.02 1.18 31.57
CA GLY A 93 2.22 2.41 30.80
C GLY A 93 1.83 2.31 29.32
N ALA A 94 1.19 1.20 28.91
CA ALA A 94 0.68 0.90 27.56
C ALA A 94 1.17 1.85 26.45
N PRO A 95 2.44 1.72 26.03
CA PRO A 95 3.02 2.59 25.00
C PRO A 95 2.50 2.27 23.59
N ASP A 96 1.63 1.28 23.44
CA ASP A 96 1.06 0.82 22.17
C ASP A 96 -0.42 0.44 22.32
N ASN A 97 -1.10 0.30 21.18
CA ASN A 97 -2.49 -0.12 21.11
C ASN A 97 -2.65 -1.57 21.58
N VAL A 98 -3.50 -1.76 22.59
CA VAL A 98 -3.80 -3.06 23.15
C VAL A 98 -5.09 -3.59 22.52
N THR A 99 -5.00 -4.75 21.85
CA THR A 99 -6.16 -5.49 21.32
C THR A 99 -6.15 -6.89 21.90
N VAL A 100 -7.30 -7.33 22.41
CA VAL A 100 -7.48 -8.64 23.06
C VAL A 100 -8.78 -9.27 22.58
N VAL A 101 -8.72 -10.54 22.22
CA VAL A 101 -9.88 -11.38 21.90
C VAL A 101 -9.76 -12.67 22.72
N LEU A 102 -10.81 -12.98 23.48
CA LEU A 102 -10.94 -14.23 24.21
C LEU A 102 -12.07 -15.07 23.60
N VAL A 103 -11.80 -16.35 23.37
CA VAL A 103 -12.80 -17.33 22.93
C VAL A 103 -12.75 -18.53 23.87
N GLU A 104 -13.88 -18.84 24.48
CA GLU A 104 -14.02 -20.02 25.35
C GLU A 104 -14.76 -21.11 24.60
N THR A 105 -14.20 -22.31 24.61
CA THR A 105 -14.88 -23.49 24.07
C THR A 105 -15.86 -23.99 25.11
N LEU A 106 -17.13 -24.03 24.74
CA LEU A 106 -18.16 -24.63 25.58
C LEU A 106 -18.24 -26.12 25.28
N ALA A 107 -18.65 -26.91 26.27
CA ALA A 107 -19.08 -28.27 25.99
C ALA A 107 -20.23 -28.20 24.98
N GLU A 108 -20.26 -29.14 24.03
CA GLU A 108 -21.48 -29.32 23.25
C GLU A 108 -22.64 -29.45 24.23
N PRO A 109 -23.75 -28.72 24.02
CA PRO A 109 -24.94 -28.94 24.82
C PRO A 109 -25.28 -30.41 24.68
N ASP A 110 -25.44 -31.07 25.81
CA ASP A 110 -25.68 -32.49 25.91
C ASP A 110 -26.81 -32.91 24.95
N GLN A 111 -26.46 -33.48 23.79
CA GLN A 111 -27.41 -34.16 22.92
C GLN A 111 -27.57 -35.63 23.34
N SER A 112 -27.34 -35.97 24.62
CA SER A 112 -27.70 -37.29 25.14
C SER A 112 -29.19 -37.42 25.45
N GLU A 113 -30.00 -37.44 24.39
CA GLU A 113 -30.97 -38.52 24.24
C GLU A 113 -30.40 -39.45 23.15
N PRO A 114 -29.70 -40.55 23.50
CA PRO A 114 -29.22 -41.47 22.49
C PRO A 114 -30.42 -42.19 21.86
N ALA A 115 -30.55 -42.07 20.53
CA ALA A 115 -31.41 -42.91 19.71
C ALA A 115 -30.85 -44.35 19.65
N GLY A 116 -30.89 -45.06 20.76
CA GLY A 116 -30.76 -46.51 20.85
C GLY A 116 -32.13 -47.16 21.08
N PRO A 117 -32.39 -48.40 20.62
CA PRO A 117 -33.64 -49.08 20.90
C PRO A 117 -33.83 -49.26 22.41
N ARG A 118 -34.89 -48.65 22.96
CA ARG A 118 -35.28 -48.78 24.38
C ARG A 118 -36.17 -50.02 24.54
N PHE A 119 -35.73 -50.96 25.38
CA PHE A 119 -36.56 -52.06 25.87
C PHE A 119 -37.22 -51.67 27.21
N ALA A 120 -38.50 -51.98 27.39
CA ALA A 120 -39.26 -51.68 28.60
C ALA A 120 -39.98 -52.93 29.13
N GLY A 121 -40.16 -53.00 30.46
CA GLY A 121 -40.79 -54.11 31.17
C GLY A 121 -39.79 -54.91 32.02
N SER A 122 -40.10 -56.18 32.31
CA SER A 122 -39.35 -57.06 33.22
C SER A 122 -37.90 -57.40 32.81
N ALA A 123 -37.39 -56.81 31.73
CA ALA A 123 -36.00 -56.94 31.28
C ALA A 123 -35.09 -55.79 31.74
N ALA A 124 -35.59 -54.86 32.56
CA ALA A 124 -34.87 -53.67 33.03
C ALA A 124 -34.05 -53.87 34.34
N GLN A 125 -33.82 -55.13 34.78
CA GLN A 125 -33.15 -55.37 36.06
C GLN A 125 -31.62 -55.35 35.90
N GLU A 126 -31.03 -54.21 36.25
CA GLU A 126 -29.58 -54.00 36.35
C GLU A 126 -29.03 -54.70 37.60
N VAL A 127 -27.95 -55.46 37.44
CA VAL A 127 -27.19 -56.07 38.53
C VAL A 127 -25.71 -55.77 38.27
N GLN A 128 -25.09 -54.94 39.12
CA GLN A 128 -23.80 -55.27 39.78
C GLN A 128 -23.29 -54.19 40.74
N ASP A 129 -23.36 -54.59 42.01
CA ASP A 129 -22.49 -54.38 43.17
C ASP A 129 -21.17 -53.55 43.09
N THR A 130 -21.02 -52.78 44.19
CA THR A 130 -19.81 -52.47 45.01
C THR A 130 -18.83 -51.34 44.65
N GLU A 131 -18.86 -50.32 45.51
CA GLU A 131 -17.84 -49.30 45.88
C GLU A 131 -16.63 -49.90 46.66
N PRO A 132 -15.64 -49.11 47.16
CA PRO A 132 -14.45 -48.59 46.49
C PRO A 132 -13.14 -49.10 47.17
N VAL A 133 -11.97 -48.99 46.53
CA VAL A 133 -10.68 -49.29 47.21
C VAL A 133 -9.73 -48.08 47.21
N SER A 134 -9.61 -47.52 48.41
CA SER A 134 -8.52 -46.67 48.89
C SER A 134 -7.15 -47.35 48.77
N THR A 135 -6.15 -46.63 48.25
CA THR A 135 -4.77 -46.79 48.74
C THR A 135 -4.05 -45.44 48.81
N ALA A 136 -3.44 -45.22 49.96
CA ALA A 136 -2.72 -44.03 50.33
C ALA A 136 -1.23 -44.11 49.93
N ARG A 137 -0.65 -42.91 49.74
CA ARG A 137 0.74 -42.51 50.00
C ARG A 137 1.87 -43.18 49.22
N THR A 138 2.60 -42.35 48.49
CA THR A 138 4.06 -42.45 48.41
C THR A 138 4.69 -41.06 48.32
N ARG A 139 5.34 -40.64 49.40
CA ARG A 139 6.32 -39.54 49.42
C ARG A 139 7.65 -40.12 48.98
N ILE A 140 8.28 -39.55 47.95
CA ILE A 140 9.70 -39.81 47.66
C ILE A 140 10.41 -38.49 47.29
N LEU A 141 11.18 -38.01 48.27
CA LEU A 141 12.50 -37.35 48.21
C LEU A 141 12.78 -36.29 47.13
N SER A 142 12.89 -35.05 47.61
CA SER A 142 13.57 -33.92 46.96
C SER A 142 15.05 -34.20 46.74
N ARG A 143 15.48 -34.34 45.48
CA ARG A 143 16.90 -34.30 45.09
C ARG A 143 17.41 -32.86 45.15
N ARG A 144 18.48 -32.63 45.91
CA ARG A 144 19.27 -31.38 45.86
C ARG A 144 19.79 -31.16 44.43
N ARG A 145 19.37 -30.08 43.79
CA ARG A 145 19.94 -29.59 42.53
C ARG A 145 21.29 -28.93 42.83
N ILE A 146 22.35 -29.45 42.24
CA ILE A 146 23.66 -28.78 42.20
C ILE A 146 23.52 -27.60 41.24
N VAL A 147 23.57 -26.38 41.77
CA VAL A 147 23.63 -25.15 40.97
C VAL A 147 25.03 -25.06 40.36
N ARG A 148 25.14 -25.28 39.06
CA ARG A 148 26.38 -25.08 38.31
C ARG A 148 26.54 -23.58 38.11
N ARG A 149 27.57 -22.98 38.72
CA ARG A 149 27.91 -21.56 38.58
C ARG A 149 28.26 -21.29 37.11
N ALA A 150 27.47 -20.47 36.43
CA ALA A 150 27.74 -20.04 35.06
C ALA A 150 29.08 -19.27 35.03
N GLN A 151 29.96 -19.62 34.10
CA GLN A 151 31.16 -18.85 33.83
C GLN A 151 30.77 -17.52 33.15
N PRO A 152 31.46 -16.41 33.44
CA PRO A 152 31.26 -15.18 32.70
C PRO A 152 31.75 -15.41 31.26
N VAL A 153 30.81 -15.50 30.32
CA VAL A 153 31.11 -15.51 28.89
C VAL A 153 31.68 -14.14 28.57
N ALA A 154 32.94 -14.11 28.11
CA ALA A 154 33.57 -12.89 27.64
C ALA A 154 32.68 -12.26 26.56
N GLU A 155 32.39 -10.96 26.68
CA GLU A 155 31.64 -10.19 25.69
C GLU A 155 32.26 -10.39 24.31
N SER A 156 31.68 -11.33 23.55
CA SER A 156 31.96 -11.44 22.14
C SER A 156 31.32 -10.23 21.49
N HIS A 157 32.17 -9.25 21.19
CA HIS A 157 31.85 -8.10 20.38
C HIS A 157 31.27 -8.61 19.05
N PHE A 158 29.95 -8.64 18.94
CA PHE A 158 29.26 -9.09 17.74
C PHE A 158 29.29 -7.95 16.73
N GLU A 159 30.29 -7.96 15.84
CA GLU A 159 30.29 -7.07 14.69
C GLU A 159 29.19 -7.49 13.68
N PRO A 160 28.48 -6.52 13.08
CA PRO A 160 27.09 -6.71 12.68
C PRO A 160 26.99 -7.11 11.20
N ARG A 161 26.75 -8.41 10.92
CA ARG A 161 26.24 -8.83 9.58
C ARG A 161 24.85 -8.26 9.26
N VAL A 162 24.13 -7.77 10.27
CA VAL A 162 22.80 -7.15 10.10
C VAL A 162 22.85 -5.78 9.45
N ASP A 163 23.90 -4.99 9.66
CA ASP A 163 24.01 -3.68 9.01
C ASP A 163 24.41 -3.82 7.54
N GLU A 164 25.17 -4.86 7.21
CA GLU A 164 25.48 -5.23 5.82
C GLU A 164 24.22 -5.75 5.10
N TYR A 165 23.45 -6.66 5.72
CA TYR A 165 22.18 -7.15 5.19
C TYR A 165 21.13 -6.03 5.04
N LEU A 166 21.03 -5.11 6.01
CA LEU A 166 20.10 -3.98 5.92
C LEU A 166 20.55 -2.98 4.85
N LYS A 167 21.86 -2.70 4.73
CA LYS A 167 22.40 -1.90 3.63
C LYS A 167 22.17 -2.58 2.27
N GLU A 168 22.25 -3.89 2.19
CA GLU A 168 21.97 -4.67 0.99
C GLU A 168 20.49 -4.58 0.59
N LEU A 169 19.56 -4.77 1.53
CA LEU A 169 18.12 -4.56 1.29
C LEU A 169 17.77 -3.12 0.91
N ILE A 170 18.34 -2.12 1.60
CA ILE A 170 18.14 -0.70 1.29
C ILE A 170 18.74 -0.35 -0.08
N ALA A 171 19.91 -0.90 -0.42
CA ALA A 171 20.52 -0.71 -1.73
C ALA A 171 19.69 -1.36 -2.84
N GLU A 172 19.13 -2.54 -2.59
CA GLU A 172 18.30 -3.27 -3.55
C GLU A 172 16.95 -2.57 -3.79
N THR A 173 16.26 -2.14 -2.73
CA THR A 173 15.03 -1.33 -2.84
C THR A 173 15.28 0.03 -3.49
N LYS A 174 16.39 0.70 -3.18
CA LYS A 174 16.78 1.99 -3.80
C LYS A 174 17.07 1.84 -5.29
N ARG A 175 17.68 0.73 -5.72
CA ARG A 175 17.93 0.44 -7.15
C ARG A 175 16.63 0.23 -7.93
N ARG A 176 15.67 -0.55 -7.38
CA ARG A 176 14.37 -0.79 -8.02
C ARG A 176 13.52 0.49 -8.12
N ASN A 177 13.46 1.29 -7.05
CA ASN A 177 12.73 2.56 -7.05
C ASN A 177 13.39 3.62 -7.95
N ARG A 178 14.72 3.67 -8.03
CA ARG A 178 15.42 4.57 -8.95
C ARG A 178 15.13 4.23 -10.41
N ARG A 179 15.11 2.94 -10.79
CA ARG A 179 14.75 2.52 -12.15
C ARG A 179 13.32 2.90 -12.51
N ARG A 180 12.33 2.64 -11.64
CA ARG A 180 10.93 3.02 -11.87
C ARG A 180 10.78 4.55 -12.00
N ARG A 181 11.46 5.34 -11.15
CA ARG A 181 11.47 6.81 -11.26
C ARG A 181 12.13 7.30 -12.54
N VAL A 182 13.28 6.75 -12.92
CA VAL A 182 13.99 7.15 -14.15
C VAL A 182 13.15 6.80 -15.38
N LEU A 183 12.57 5.61 -15.45
CA LEU A 183 11.67 5.21 -16.53
C LEU A 183 10.42 6.10 -16.58
N GLY A 184 9.84 6.43 -15.43
CA GLY A 184 8.70 7.36 -15.36
C GLY A 184 9.04 8.76 -15.87
N VAL A 185 10.21 9.30 -15.48
CA VAL A 185 10.69 10.59 -15.99
C VAL A 185 10.98 10.54 -17.49
N LEU A 186 11.61 9.47 -17.99
CA LEU A 186 11.87 9.29 -19.42
C LEU A 186 10.56 9.18 -20.23
N ALA A 187 9.56 8.45 -19.73
CA ALA A 187 8.25 8.36 -20.37
C ALA A 187 7.54 9.72 -20.41
N LEU A 188 7.60 10.48 -19.32
CA LEU A 188 7.06 11.84 -19.28
C LEU A 188 7.77 12.78 -20.28
N LEU A 189 9.10 12.73 -20.35
CA LEU A 189 9.86 13.51 -21.33
C LEU A 189 9.54 13.09 -22.78
N ALA A 190 9.39 11.80 -23.04
CA ALA A 190 8.98 11.29 -24.35
C ALA A 190 7.58 11.79 -24.73
N LEU A 191 6.63 11.81 -23.78
CA LEU A 191 5.28 12.34 -23.99
C LEU A 191 5.31 13.84 -24.32
N ILE A 192 6.07 14.63 -23.55
CA ILE A 192 6.24 16.08 -23.80
C ILE A 192 6.87 16.30 -25.18
N GLY A 193 7.89 15.52 -25.54
CA GLY A 193 8.52 15.55 -26.86
C GLY A 193 7.54 15.23 -27.99
N ALA A 194 6.69 14.22 -27.81
CA ALA A 194 5.66 13.86 -28.80
C ALA A 194 4.63 14.98 -29.00
N ILE A 195 4.18 15.62 -27.91
CA ILE A 195 3.25 16.77 -27.98
C ILE A 195 3.91 17.95 -28.68
N ALA A 196 5.15 18.30 -28.30
CA ALA A 196 5.90 19.37 -28.94
C ALA A 196 6.11 19.10 -30.43
N GLY A 197 6.43 17.86 -30.81
CA GLY A 197 6.55 17.42 -32.20
C GLY A 197 5.23 17.57 -32.97
N ALA A 198 4.11 17.15 -32.40
CA ALA A 198 2.79 17.30 -33.01
C ALA A 198 2.41 18.78 -33.23
N LEU A 199 2.69 19.65 -32.24
CA LEU A 199 2.47 21.09 -32.36
C LEU A 199 3.37 21.71 -33.43
N ALA A 200 4.63 21.31 -33.53
CA ALA A 200 5.55 21.78 -34.57
C ALA A 200 5.09 21.37 -35.97
N ILE A 201 4.64 20.12 -36.15
CA ILE A 201 4.06 19.64 -37.42
C ILE A 201 2.80 20.42 -37.78
N GLY A 202 1.90 20.64 -36.81
CA GLY A 202 0.71 21.46 -36.99
C GLY A 202 1.05 22.89 -37.41
N TYR A 203 2.01 23.52 -36.73
CA TYR A 203 2.47 24.87 -37.06
C TYR A 203 3.09 24.91 -38.47
N GLN A 204 3.98 23.96 -38.81
CA GLN A 204 4.55 23.88 -40.16
C GLN A 204 3.47 23.73 -41.24
N TRP A 205 2.44 22.94 -40.99
CA TRP A 205 1.30 22.81 -41.91
C TRP A 205 0.57 24.14 -42.09
N THR A 206 0.32 24.90 -41.02
CA THR A 206 -0.31 26.24 -41.15
C THR A 206 0.53 27.19 -42.00
N GLN A 207 1.86 27.11 -41.90
CA GLN A 207 2.81 27.93 -42.66
C GLN A 207 2.88 27.57 -44.16
N THR A 208 2.12 26.58 -44.63
CA THR A 208 1.94 26.28 -46.06
C THR A 208 0.79 27.06 -46.70
N ARG A 209 -0.06 27.69 -45.89
CA ARG A 209 -1.24 28.44 -46.34
C ARG A 209 -0.94 29.93 -46.42
N TYR A 210 -1.65 30.61 -47.31
CA TYR A 210 -1.61 32.06 -47.46
C TYR A 210 -3.03 32.60 -47.46
N TYR A 211 -3.21 33.87 -47.11
CA TYR A 211 -4.47 34.56 -47.32
C TYR A 211 -4.22 36.06 -47.54
N VAL A 212 -5.13 36.69 -48.29
CA VAL A 212 -5.15 38.13 -48.50
C VAL A 212 -6.09 38.75 -47.49
N GLY A 213 -5.63 39.77 -46.77
CA GLY A 213 -6.39 40.50 -45.76
C GLY A 213 -6.01 41.98 -45.74
N THR A 214 -6.30 42.66 -44.65
CA THR A 214 -5.96 44.09 -44.46
C THR A 214 -5.56 44.35 -43.01
N ASP A 215 -4.65 45.30 -42.82
CA ASP A 215 -4.31 45.88 -41.51
C ASP A 215 -5.18 47.10 -41.15
N GLY A 216 -6.10 47.48 -42.04
CA GLY A 216 -6.97 48.66 -41.92
C GLY A 216 -6.64 49.77 -42.91
N GLU A 217 -5.42 49.81 -43.46
CA GLU A 217 -4.97 50.85 -44.37
C GLU A 217 -4.64 50.30 -45.76
N THR A 218 -3.94 49.17 -45.85
CA THR A 218 -3.54 48.55 -47.10
C THR A 218 -4.00 47.09 -47.19
N VAL A 219 -3.90 46.53 -48.40
CA VAL A 219 -4.08 45.09 -48.64
C VAL A 219 -2.77 44.37 -48.34
N ILE A 220 -2.82 43.35 -47.48
CA ILE A 220 -1.64 42.59 -47.05
C ILE A 220 -1.82 41.11 -47.35
N ILE A 221 -0.75 40.47 -47.83
CA ILE A 221 -0.68 39.01 -47.95
C ILE A 221 -0.07 38.46 -46.67
N TYR A 222 -0.82 37.61 -45.98
CA TYR A 222 -0.38 36.90 -44.79
C TYR A 222 0.00 35.45 -45.12
N ARG A 223 1.03 34.95 -44.45
CA ARG A 223 1.41 33.53 -44.42
C ARG A 223 0.93 32.91 -43.12
N GLY A 224 0.15 31.84 -43.21
CA GLY A 224 -0.45 31.16 -42.08
C GLY A 224 -1.97 31.03 -42.18
N VAL A 225 -2.60 30.84 -41.03
CA VAL A 225 -4.07 30.80 -40.88
C VAL A 225 -4.54 31.97 -40.03
N GLN A 226 -5.72 32.51 -40.32
CA GLN A 226 -6.27 33.68 -39.61
C GLN A 226 -6.68 33.40 -38.15
N GLN A 227 -6.72 32.13 -37.74
CA GLN A 227 -7.15 31.72 -36.40
C GLN A 227 -6.09 32.09 -35.34
N ASN A 228 -6.53 32.70 -34.24
CA ASN A 228 -5.69 32.94 -33.07
C ASN A 228 -5.84 31.78 -32.09
N ILE A 229 -4.75 31.12 -31.73
CA ILE A 229 -4.75 30.06 -30.72
C ILE A 229 -4.07 30.59 -29.46
N ILE A 230 -4.81 30.61 -28.35
CA ILE A 230 -4.32 31.03 -27.02
C ILE A 230 -3.65 32.42 -27.09
N GLY A 231 -4.28 33.37 -27.80
CA GLY A 231 -3.79 34.75 -27.90
C GLY A 231 -2.54 34.96 -28.77
N PHE A 232 -2.01 33.91 -29.42
CA PHE A 232 -0.89 34.04 -30.34
C PHE A 232 -1.39 34.04 -31.80
N PRO A 233 -0.95 35.00 -32.63
CA PRO A 233 -1.25 34.98 -34.05
C PRO A 233 -0.52 33.82 -34.72
N LEU A 234 -1.25 33.03 -35.51
CA LEU A 234 -0.69 31.95 -36.34
C LEU A 234 -0.35 32.41 -37.76
N SER A 235 -0.53 33.71 -38.02
CA SER A 235 -0.18 34.34 -39.28
C SER A 235 0.94 35.36 -39.10
N SER A 236 1.72 35.53 -40.16
CA SER A 236 2.79 36.52 -40.26
C SER A 236 2.63 37.29 -41.57
N VAL A 237 3.06 38.55 -41.60
CA VAL A 237 3.05 39.36 -42.82
C VAL A 237 4.07 38.77 -43.79
N ALA A 238 3.61 38.35 -44.97
CA ALA A 238 4.47 37.81 -46.02
C ALA A 238 4.89 38.90 -47.01
N GLU A 239 3.94 39.74 -47.41
CA GLU A 239 4.14 40.81 -48.39
C GLU A 239 3.11 41.91 -48.16
N ASP A 240 3.58 43.16 -48.07
CA ASP A 240 2.72 44.35 -48.12
C ASP A 240 2.60 44.77 -49.59
N THR A 241 1.36 44.90 -50.06
CA THR A 241 1.11 45.19 -51.48
C THR A 241 1.08 46.68 -51.77
N GLU A 242 1.13 47.53 -50.73
CA GLU A 242 1.04 49.00 -50.82
C GLU A 242 -0.26 49.53 -51.46
N ILE A 243 -1.20 48.65 -51.83
CA ILE A 243 -2.49 49.03 -52.39
C ILE A 243 -3.40 49.53 -51.26
N PRO A 244 -3.84 50.80 -51.28
CA PRO A 244 -4.73 51.33 -50.26
C PRO A 244 -6.08 50.62 -50.28
N LEU A 245 -6.61 50.25 -49.11
CA LEU A 245 -7.92 49.61 -49.02
C LEU A 245 -9.03 50.51 -49.61
N SER A 246 -8.88 51.83 -49.50
CA SER A 246 -9.81 52.82 -50.02
C SER A 246 -9.87 52.90 -51.54
N SER A 247 -8.88 52.34 -52.27
CA SER A 247 -8.90 52.35 -53.74
C SER A 247 -9.72 51.21 -54.33
N LEU A 248 -10.10 50.21 -53.53
CA LEU A 248 -10.93 49.07 -53.95
C LEU A 248 -12.43 49.42 -53.91
N ASP A 249 -13.24 48.73 -54.72
CA ASP A 249 -14.70 48.88 -54.67
C ASP A 249 -15.30 48.31 -53.35
N GLY A 250 -16.49 48.75 -52.96
CA GLY A 250 -17.13 48.37 -51.70
C GLY A 250 -17.45 46.88 -51.55
N LEU A 251 -17.51 46.12 -52.65
CA LEU A 251 -17.58 44.65 -52.59
C LEU A 251 -16.21 44.03 -52.33
N GLU A 252 -15.18 44.50 -53.02
CA GLU A 252 -13.79 44.04 -52.88
C GLU A 252 -13.24 44.33 -51.47
N GLN A 253 -13.50 45.54 -50.95
CA GLN A 253 -13.17 45.90 -49.57
C GLN A 253 -13.77 44.91 -48.56
N ARG A 254 -15.04 44.54 -48.73
CA ARG A 254 -15.70 43.56 -47.84
C ARG A 254 -15.15 42.15 -48.00
N GLN A 255 -14.69 41.77 -49.20
CA GLN A 255 -14.04 40.49 -49.42
C GLN A 255 -12.66 40.43 -48.76
N VAL A 256 -11.85 41.48 -48.89
CA VAL A 256 -10.53 41.59 -48.24
C VAL A 256 -10.68 41.64 -46.71
N GLN A 257 -11.66 42.38 -46.18
CA GLN A 257 -11.98 42.40 -44.74
C GLN A 257 -12.41 41.02 -44.22
N ARG A 258 -13.11 40.22 -45.03
CA ARG A 258 -13.47 38.83 -44.70
C ARG A 258 -12.36 37.83 -44.99
N THR A 259 -11.25 38.29 -45.55
CA THR A 259 -10.09 37.53 -46.03
C THR A 259 -10.38 36.57 -47.19
N LEU A 260 -9.38 36.41 -48.05
CA LEU A 260 -9.42 35.50 -49.21
C LEU A 260 -8.28 34.48 -49.07
N SER A 261 -8.64 33.20 -48.91
CA SER A 261 -7.67 32.11 -48.77
C SER A 261 -6.94 31.79 -50.09
N ALA A 262 -5.64 31.48 -50.01
CA ALA A 262 -4.80 31.05 -51.12
C ALA A 262 -3.93 29.84 -50.72
N GLY A 263 -3.73 28.90 -51.64
CA GLY A 263 -2.87 27.74 -51.47
C GLY A 263 -1.38 28.02 -51.67
N SER A 264 -1.02 29.17 -52.24
CA SER A 264 0.36 29.56 -52.53
C SER A 264 0.53 31.08 -52.59
N ILE A 265 1.78 31.54 -52.49
CA ILE A 265 2.11 32.96 -52.62
C ILE A 265 1.78 33.51 -54.02
N THR A 266 1.95 32.71 -55.06
CA THR A 266 1.60 33.09 -56.44
C THR A 266 0.10 33.28 -56.61
N GLU A 267 -0.71 32.35 -56.09
CA GLU A 267 -2.17 32.48 -56.11
C GLU A 267 -2.65 33.68 -55.29
N ALA A 268 -1.99 33.99 -54.17
CA ALA A 268 -2.29 35.18 -53.39
C ALA A 268 -2.00 36.47 -54.17
N ARG A 269 -0.87 36.53 -54.90
CA ARG A 269 -0.55 37.66 -55.79
C ARG A 269 -1.53 37.76 -56.96
N ASP A 270 -1.98 36.64 -57.51
CA ASP A 270 -3.00 36.64 -58.57
C ASP A 270 -4.33 37.19 -58.05
N ILE A 271 -4.73 36.85 -56.82
CA ILE A 271 -5.91 37.44 -56.17
C ILE A 271 -5.75 38.95 -56.04
N VAL A 272 -4.61 39.42 -55.52
CA VAL A 272 -4.33 40.86 -55.37
C VAL A 272 -4.34 41.58 -56.71
N THR A 273 -3.72 41.00 -57.74
CA THR A 273 -3.68 41.59 -59.08
C THR A 273 -5.09 41.73 -59.66
N ARG A 274 -5.98 40.76 -59.43
CA ARG A 274 -7.39 40.86 -59.87
C ARG A 274 -8.15 41.97 -59.15
N LEU A 275 -7.88 42.19 -57.87
CA LEU A 275 -8.49 43.28 -57.08
C LEU A 275 -7.98 44.65 -57.56
N GLY A 276 -6.73 44.75 -58.04
CA GLY A 276 -6.16 45.99 -58.56
C GLY A 276 -6.54 46.34 -60.01
N VAL A 277 -7.07 45.39 -60.78
CA VAL A 277 -7.40 45.56 -62.22
C VAL A 277 -8.89 45.90 -62.43
N GLY A 278 -9.71 45.91 -61.38
CA GLY A 278 -11.16 46.16 -61.43
C GLY A 278 -11.60 47.62 -61.29
N GLY A 279 -10.68 48.57 -61.08
CA GLY A 279 -10.95 50.00 -60.85
C GLY A 279 -10.58 50.91 -62.01
#